data_AF-A0A132EBA0-F1
#
_entry.id   AF-A0A132EBA0-F1
#
_cell.length_a   1.000
_cell.length_b   1.000
_cell.length_c   1.000
_cell.angle_alpha   90.00
_cell.angle_beta   90.00
_cell.angle_gamma   90.00
#
_symmetry.space_group_name_H-M   'P 1'
#
loop_
_entity.id
_entity.type
_entity.pdbx_description
1 polymer ?
#
loop_
_entity_poly.entity_id
_entity_poly.type
_entity_poly.pdbx_seq_one_letter_code
_entity_poly.pdbx_strand_id
1 'polypeptide(L)'
;MFNPMLPSREMFRQDPAGYSRSGWDRWAMLAAAYGADIDPTKSPTSDDLKSPILWLAQAEAMAQAAIVLVKQEPAFENMPIELRGICDSQYCAVALMLVGYSLEVCLKAMIILRGGIAAYSAAERDYKTHELHRLADFIDDLSVKDLATLELLTHFVYWAGRYPDPGRKGIRKHEEIFQLSEENRISASDLFRVAAKVMSHVKQLAGA
;
A
#
# COMPACT_ATOMS: atom_id res chain seq x y z
N MET A 1 -30.57 6.50 -13.73
CA MET A 1 -29.41 7.31 -14.18
C MET A 1 -28.16 6.67 -13.61
N PHE A 2 -27.16 6.36 -14.43
CA PHE A 2 -25.89 5.77 -13.98
C PHE A 2 -25.04 6.84 -13.29
N ASN A 3 -24.55 6.58 -12.08
CA ASN A 3 -23.59 7.46 -11.41
C ASN A 3 -22.17 6.86 -11.56
N PRO A 4 -21.31 7.43 -12.44
CA PRO A 4 -19.95 6.94 -12.66
C PRO A 4 -19.06 7.01 -11.41
N MET A 5 -19.47 7.73 -10.36
CA MET A 5 -18.72 7.86 -9.12
C MET A 5 -18.91 6.66 -8.18
N LEU A 6 -19.95 5.84 -8.37
CA LEU A 6 -20.20 4.69 -7.51
C LEU A 6 -19.38 3.46 -7.96
N PRO A 7 -18.99 2.57 -7.02
CA PRO A 7 -18.40 1.27 -7.36
C PRO A 7 -19.40 0.40 -8.15
N SER A 8 -18.89 -0.40 -9.10
CA SER A 8 -19.72 -1.35 -9.86
C SER A 8 -18.97 -2.62 -10.19
N ARG A 9 -19.40 -3.74 -9.57
CA ARG A 9 -18.88 -5.07 -9.89
C ARG A 9 -19.31 -5.55 -11.27
N GLU A 10 -20.44 -5.04 -11.79
CA GLU A 10 -20.87 -5.32 -13.15
C GLU A 10 -19.88 -4.73 -14.17
N MET A 11 -19.51 -3.46 -14.02
CA MET A 11 -18.54 -2.83 -14.92
C MET A 11 -17.16 -3.47 -14.83
N PHE A 12 -16.71 -3.84 -13.62
CA PHE A 12 -15.47 -4.60 -13.46
C PHE A 12 -15.53 -5.96 -14.19
N ARG A 13 -16.68 -6.65 -14.16
CA ARG A 13 -16.86 -7.93 -14.88
C ARG A 13 -16.85 -7.74 -16.41
N GLN A 14 -17.33 -6.60 -16.90
CA GLN A 14 -17.36 -6.29 -18.34
C GLN A 14 -15.99 -5.83 -18.87
N ASP A 15 -15.28 -4.97 -18.13
CA ASP A 15 -13.94 -4.50 -18.49
C ASP A 15 -13.09 -4.30 -17.21
N PRO A 16 -12.38 -5.34 -16.74
CA PRO A 16 -11.61 -5.25 -15.51
C PRO A 16 -10.41 -4.31 -15.63
N ALA A 17 -9.81 -4.19 -16.80
CA ALA A 17 -8.65 -3.35 -17.04
C ALA A 17 -9.04 -1.86 -17.08
N GLY A 18 -10.07 -1.52 -17.86
CA GLY A 18 -10.59 -0.15 -17.92
C GLY A 18 -11.17 0.30 -16.58
N TYR A 19 -11.94 -0.57 -15.90
CA TYR A 19 -12.46 -0.26 -14.57
C TYR A 19 -11.33 0.04 -13.57
N SER A 20 -10.29 -0.79 -13.54
CA SER A 20 -9.18 -0.63 -12.58
C SER A 20 -8.26 0.55 -12.92
N ARG A 21 -8.18 0.95 -14.20
CA ARG A 21 -7.48 2.17 -14.63
C ARG A 21 -8.26 3.45 -14.31
N SER A 22 -9.59 3.39 -14.21
CA SER A 22 -10.48 4.57 -14.13
C SER A 22 -10.35 5.45 -12.88
N GLY A 23 -9.42 5.14 -11.96
CA GLY A 23 -9.18 5.95 -10.77
C GLY A 23 -8.83 7.41 -11.09
N TRP A 24 -7.98 7.61 -12.09
CA TRP A 24 -7.66 8.94 -12.62
C TRP A 24 -8.90 9.67 -13.12
N ASP A 25 -9.65 9.04 -14.04
CA ASP A 25 -10.79 9.67 -14.70
C ASP A 25 -11.85 10.10 -13.68
N ARG A 26 -12.14 9.23 -12.69
CA ARG A 26 -13.08 9.53 -11.59
C ARG A 26 -12.61 10.70 -10.73
N TRP A 27 -11.32 10.75 -10.41
CA TRP A 27 -10.75 11.85 -9.63
C TRP A 27 -10.77 13.16 -10.42
N ALA A 28 -10.37 13.16 -11.69
CA ALA A 28 -10.36 14.35 -12.53
C ALA A 28 -11.77 14.92 -12.72
N MET A 29 -12.77 14.06 -12.95
CA MET A 29 -14.18 14.47 -13.02
C MET A 29 -14.63 15.13 -11.71
N LEU A 30 -14.25 14.56 -10.56
CA LEU A 30 -14.59 15.10 -9.25
C LEU A 30 -13.90 16.45 -9.03
N ALA A 31 -12.59 16.53 -9.24
CA ALA A 31 -11.80 17.74 -9.05
C ALA A 31 -12.32 18.89 -9.94
N ALA A 32 -12.61 18.62 -11.22
CA ALA A 32 -13.21 19.60 -12.13
C ALA A 32 -14.58 20.08 -11.64
N ALA A 33 -15.43 19.18 -11.13
CA ALA A 33 -16.74 19.53 -10.59
C ALA A 33 -16.66 20.43 -9.33
N TYR A 34 -15.54 20.39 -8.60
CA TYR A 34 -15.24 21.27 -7.46
C TYR A 34 -14.39 22.49 -7.84
N GLY A 35 -14.21 22.77 -9.14
CA GLY A 35 -13.57 23.99 -9.64
C GLY A 35 -12.05 23.92 -9.77
N ALA A 36 -11.44 22.74 -9.70
CA ALA A 36 -10.03 22.58 -10.06
C ALA A 36 -9.84 22.78 -11.57
N ASP A 37 -8.73 23.40 -11.96
CA ASP A 37 -8.34 23.56 -13.37
C ASP A 37 -7.78 22.23 -13.92
N ILE A 38 -8.68 21.30 -14.21
CA ILE A 38 -8.34 19.98 -14.71
C ILE A 38 -9.32 19.52 -15.77
N ASP A 39 -8.80 18.94 -16.85
CA ASP A 39 -9.59 18.46 -17.98
C ASP A 39 -9.71 16.92 -17.94
N PRO A 40 -10.86 16.37 -17.54
CA PRO A 40 -11.04 14.92 -17.43
C PRO A 40 -11.05 14.20 -18.78
N THR A 41 -11.05 14.93 -19.90
CA THR A 41 -11.02 14.33 -21.25
C THR A 41 -9.60 14.11 -21.77
N LYS A 42 -8.59 14.65 -21.07
CA LYS A 42 -7.18 14.53 -21.44
C LYS A 42 -6.46 13.47 -20.60
N SER A 43 -5.38 12.95 -21.16
CA SER A 43 -4.44 12.11 -20.41
C SER A 43 -3.83 12.90 -19.25
N PRO A 44 -3.59 12.25 -18.09
CA PRO A 44 -2.96 12.92 -16.96
C PRO A 44 -1.52 13.32 -17.29
N THR A 45 -1.09 14.45 -16.74
CA THR A 45 0.32 14.83 -16.62
C THR A 45 1.01 14.05 -15.48
N SER A 46 2.33 14.24 -15.31
CA SER A 46 3.03 13.63 -14.17
C SER A 46 2.58 14.22 -12.83
N ASP A 47 2.28 15.52 -12.79
CA ASP A 47 1.90 16.22 -11.56
C ASP A 47 0.47 15.89 -11.16
N ASP A 48 -0.42 15.74 -12.13
CA ASP A 48 -1.77 15.20 -11.97
C ASP A 48 -1.78 13.85 -11.22
N LEU A 49 -0.87 12.94 -11.60
CA LEU A 49 -0.72 11.63 -10.96
C LEU A 49 -0.09 11.69 -9.56
N LYS A 50 0.44 12.84 -9.13
CA LYS A 50 0.98 13.06 -7.78
C LYS A 50 -0.08 13.65 -6.84
N SER A 51 -1.36 13.54 -7.18
CA SER A 51 -2.47 13.91 -6.28
C SER A 51 -2.47 13.04 -5.01
N PRO A 52 -2.41 13.64 -3.79
CA PRO A 52 -2.51 12.89 -2.55
C PRO A 52 -3.81 12.09 -2.42
N ILE A 53 -4.91 12.59 -2.99
CA ILE A 53 -6.21 11.91 -2.94
C ILE A 53 -6.15 10.59 -3.71
N LEU A 54 -5.53 10.59 -4.90
CA LEU A 54 -5.35 9.35 -5.69
C LEU A 54 -4.51 8.33 -4.93
N TRP A 55 -3.43 8.78 -4.30
CA TRP A 55 -2.52 7.89 -3.57
C TRP A 55 -3.16 7.33 -2.30
N LEU A 56 -3.86 8.16 -1.52
CA LEU A 56 -4.60 7.72 -0.35
C LEU A 56 -5.75 6.77 -0.71
N ALA A 57 -6.46 7.00 -1.82
CA ALA A 57 -7.49 6.08 -2.29
C ALA A 57 -6.90 4.70 -2.67
N GLN A 58 -5.73 4.68 -3.30
CA GLN A 58 -5.02 3.43 -3.61
C GLN A 58 -4.51 2.73 -2.34
N ALA A 59 -3.98 3.49 -1.38
CA ALA A 59 -3.57 2.96 -0.09
C ALA A 59 -4.75 2.28 0.64
N GLU A 60 -5.91 2.95 0.70
CA GLU A 60 -7.14 2.39 1.28
C GLU A 60 -7.59 1.12 0.54
N ALA A 61 -7.59 1.13 -0.80
CA ALA A 61 -7.95 -0.05 -1.59
C ALA A 61 -7.07 -1.27 -1.26
N MET A 62 -5.76 -1.07 -1.10
CA MET A 62 -4.82 -2.13 -0.72
C MET A 62 -5.01 -2.59 0.73
N ALA A 63 -5.30 -1.68 1.66
CA ALA A 63 -5.60 -2.03 3.05
C ALA A 63 -6.86 -2.90 3.14
N GLN A 64 -7.93 -2.52 2.44
CA GLN A 64 -9.17 -3.29 2.39
C GLN A 64 -8.97 -4.66 1.75
N ALA A 65 -8.17 -4.75 0.67
CA ALA A 65 -7.83 -6.03 0.06
C ALA A 65 -7.05 -6.93 1.05
N ALA A 66 -6.06 -6.38 1.77
CA ALA A 66 -5.33 -7.14 2.79
C ALA A 66 -6.25 -7.64 3.92
N ILE A 67 -7.19 -6.81 4.39
CA ILE A 67 -8.18 -7.18 5.41
C ILE A 67 -9.05 -8.36 4.92
N VAL A 68 -9.48 -8.33 3.66
CA VAL A 68 -10.25 -9.45 3.08
C VAL A 68 -9.42 -10.72 3.09
N LEU A 69 -8.15 -10.67 2.66
CA LEU A 69 -7.29 -11.85 2.63
C LEU A 69 -7.06 -12.43 4.03
N VAL A 70 -6.75 -11.59 5.02
CA VAL A 70 -6.50 -12.03 6.41
C VAL A 70 -7.75 -12.65 7.05
N LYS A 71 -8.95 -12.21 6.66
CA LYS A 71 -10.21 -12.72 7.21
C LYS A 71 -10.75 -13.96 6.50
N GLN A 72 -10.25 -14.26 5.30
CA GLN A 72 -10.71 -15.38 4.50
C GLN A 72 -9.73 -16.53 4.59
N GLU A 73 -10.24 -17.72 4.88
CA GLU A 73 -9.50 -18.96 4.71
C GLU A 73 -9.60 -19.38 3.22
N PRO A 74 -8.47 -19.40 2.49
CA PRO A 74 -8.47 -19.82 1.09
C PRO A 74 -8.71 -21.33 0.95
N ALA A 75 -9.48 -21.72 -0.06
CA ALA A 75 -9.75 -23.11 -0.37
C ALA A 75 -8.51 -23.81 -1.00
N PHE A 76 -7.74 -24.54 -0.21
CA PHE A 76 -6.60 -25.36 -0.66
C PHE A 76 -6.88 -26.87 -0.59
N GLU A 77 -8.13 -27.30 -0.42
CA GLU A 77 -8.50 -28.71 -0.27
C GLU A 77 -8.19 -29.54 -1.51
N ASN A 78 -8.17 -28.90 -2.68
CA ASN A 78 -7.80 -29.52 -3.95
C ASN A 78 -6.28 -29.72 -4.11
N MET A 79 -5.46 -29.23 -3.17
CA MET A 79 -4.00 -29.42 -3.17
C MET A 79 -3.61 -30.65 -2.32
N PRO A 80 -2.48 -31.31 -2.65
CA PRO A 80 -1.85 -32.30 -1.77
C PRO A 80 -1.64 -31.76 -0.37
N ILE A 81 -1.86 -32.58 0.67
CA ILE A 81 -1.84 -32.14 2.07
C ILE A 81 -0.50 -31.50 2.46
N GLU A 82 0.59 -32.00 1.89
CA GLU A 82 1.96 -31.54 2.09
C GLU A 82 2.20 -30.13 1.54
N LEU A 83 1.40 -29.69 0.54
CA LEU A 83 1.54 -28.38 -0.09
C LEU A 83 0.61 -27.33 0.51
N ARG A 84 -0.45 -27.73 1.24
CA ARG A 84 -1.45 -26.79 1.77
C ARG A 84 -0.84 -25.75 2.71
N GLY A 85 0.02 -26.17 3.63
CA GLY A 85 0.70 -25.25 4.55
C GLY A 85 1.66 -24.29 3.82
N ILE A 86 2.29 -24.74 2.73
CA ILE A 86 3.12 -23.88 1.88
C ILE A 86 2.23 -22.82 1.22
N CYS A 87 1.13 -23.23 0.58
CA CYS A 87 0.19 -22.31 -0.06
C CYS A 87 -0.38 -21.27 0.92
N ASP A 88 -0.77 -21.70 2.12
CA ASP A 88 -1.30 -20.82 3.17
C ASP A 88 -0.27 -19.81 3.65
N SER A 89 0.99 -20.24 3.86
CA SER A 89 2.07 -19.32 4.23
C SER A 89 2.31 -18.23 3.17
N GLN A 90 2.25 -18.60 1.89
CA GLN A 90 2.41 -17.67 0.77
C GLN A 90 1.19 -16.75 0.61
N TYR A 91 -0.02 -17.26 0.83
CA TYR A 91 -1.24 -16.46 0.85
C TYR A 91 -1.19 -15.37 1.92
N CYS A 92 -0.73 -15.71 3.12
CA CYS A 92 -0.50 -14.74 4.19
C CYS A 92 0.60 -13.73 3.83
N ALA A 93 1.68 -14.16 3.16
CA ALA A 93 2.74 -13.26 2.68
C ALA A 93 2.21 -12.23 1.65
N VAL A 94 1.25 -12.61 0.79
CA VAL A 94 0.57 -11.68 -0.12
C VAL A 94 -0.22 -10.63 0.67
N ALA A 95 -0.92 -11.03 1.74
CA ALA A 95 -1.62 -10.07 2.59
C ALA A 95 -0.66 -9.07 3.26
N LEU A 96 0.49 -9.55 3.79
CA LEU A 96 1.52 -8.67 4.36
C LEU A 96 2.11 -7.71 3.32
N MET A 97 2.32 -8.16 2.09
CA MET A 97 2.75 -7.29 0.99
C MET A 97 1.72 -6.19 0.70
N LEU A 98 0.43 -6.50 0.70
CA LEU A 98 -0.62 -5.49 0.49
C LEU A 98 -0.68 -4.47 1.65
N VAL A 99 -0.49 -4.91 2.90
CA VAL A 99 -0.32 -3.98 4.04
C VAL A 99 0.89 -3.08 3.82
N GLY A 100 2.03 -3.66 3.45
CA GLY A 100 3.26 -2.91 3.19
C GLY A 100 3.12 -1.90 2.04
N TYR A 101 2.53 -2.29 0.91
CA TYR A 101 2.28 -1.37 -0.21
C TYR A 101 1.30 -0.26 0.18
N SER A 102 0.24 -0.60 0.93
CA SER A 102 -0.70 0.39 1.46
C SER A 102 0.03 1.45 2.28
N LEU A 103 0.93 1.05 3.18
CA LEU A 103 1.76 1.96 3.96
C LEU A 103 2.74 2.76 3.11
N GLU A 104 3.42 2.13 2.15
CA GLU A 104 4.35 2.82 1.25
C GLU A 104 3.65 3.97 0.51
N VAL A 105 2.49 3.68 -0.09
CA VAL A 105 1.73 4.66 -0.86
C VAL A 105 1.14 5.73 0.07
N CYS A 106 0.67 5.36 1.26
CA CYS A 106 0.19 6.30 2.26
C CYS A 106 1.30 7.27 2.74
N LEU A 107 2.49 6.75 3.05
CA LEU A 107 3.62 7.55 3.50
C LEU A 107 4.07 8.53 2.41
N LYS A 108 4.18 8.07 1.16
CA LYS A 108 4.50 8.95 0.03
C LYS A 108 3.40 9.99 -0.21
N ALA A 109 2.12 9.65 -0.05
CA ALA A 109 1.03 10.62 -0.11
C ALA A 109 1.17 11.70 0.99
N MET A 110 1.54 11.32 2.21
CA MET A 110 1.80 12.24 3.31
C MET A 110 3.00 13.15 3.04
N ILE A 111 4.07 12.64 2.41
CA ILE A 111 5.20 13.47 1.97
C ILE A 111 4.73 14.52 0.96
N ILE A 112 3.86 14.15 -0.01
CA ILE A 112 3.28 15.09 -0.96
C ILE A 112 2.38 16.11 -0.24
N LEU A 113 1.53 15.69 0.72
CA LEU A 113 0.69 16.62 1.49
C LEU A 113 1.52 17.65 2.27
N ARG A 114 2.68 17.25 2.82
CA ARG A 114 3.55 18.12 3.60
C ARG A 114 4.34 19.11 2.75
N GLY A 115 4.89 18.65 1.62
CA GLY A 115 5.78 19.47 0.78
C GLY A 115 5.11 20.11 -0.43
N GLY A 116 3.92 19.63 -0.83
CA GLY A 116 3.31 19.92 -2.11
C GLY A 116 3.92 19.12 -3.27
N ILE A 117 3.21 19.10 -4.41
CA ILE A 117 3.58 18.34 -5.60
C ILE A 117 4.95 18.79 -6.16
N ALA A 118 5.19 20.10 -6.21
CA ALA A 118 6.45 20.64 -6.74
C ALA A 118 7.68 20.17 -5.95
N ALA A 119 7.61 20.18 -4.62
CA ALA A 119 8.70 19.71 -3.76
C ALA A 119 8.92 18.20 -3.91
N TYR A 120 7.83 17.43 -3.95
CA TYR A 120 7.91 15.98 -4.18
C TYR A 120 8.53 15.66 -5.54
N SER A 121 8.14 16.37 -6.60
CA SER A 121 8.70 16.22 -7.95
C SER A 121 10.21 16.52 -7.98
N ALA A 122 10.67 17.55 -7.25
CA ALA A 122 12.09 17.89 -7.18
C ALA A 122 12.92 16.83 -6.42
N ALA A 123 12.37 16.24 -5.38
CA ALA A 123 13.02 15.22 -4.53
C ALA A 123 12.61 13.78 -4.88
N GLU A 124 11.95 13.53 -6.01
CA GLU A 124 11.33 12.24 -6.34
C GLU A 124 12.32 11.07 -6.24
N ARG A 125 13.58 11.30 -6.61
CA ARG A 125 14.65 10.29 -6.55
C ARG A 125 14.91 9.79 -5.13
N ASP A 126 14.77 10.66 -4.13
CA ASP A 126 15.01 10.32 -2.72
C ASP A 126 13.89 9.44 -2.16
N TYR A 127 12.71 9.51 -2.78
CA TYR A 127 11.54 8.71 -2.42
C TYR A 127 11.35 7.44 -3.28
N LYS A 128 12.31 7.14 -4.19
CA LYS A 128 12.37 5.86 -4.93
C LYS A 128 12.94 4.73 -4.09
N THR A 129 12.36 4.56 -2.90
CA THR A 129 12.64 3.44 -1.99
C THR A 129 11.35 2.72 -1.60
N HIS A 130 11.52 1.48 -1.17
CA HIS A 130 10.49 0.63 -0.56
C HIS A 130 10.65 0.55 0.97
N GLU A 131 11.68 1.21 1.53
CA GLU A 131 12.03 1.17 2.95
C GLU A 131 11.01 1.99 3.76
N LEU A 132 10.03 1.30 4.34
CA LEU A 132 8.90 1.92 5.02
C LEU A 132 9.33 2.73 6.25
N HIS A 133 10.31 2.25 7.00
CA HIS A 133 10.83 2.95 8.17
C HIS A 133 11.42 4.32 7.77
N ARG A 134 12.21 4.39 6.68
CA ARG A 134 12.75 5.65 6.15
C ARG A 134 11.68 6.58 5.61
N LEU A 135 10.69 6.03 4.92
CA LEU A 135 9.54 6.83 4.46
C LEU A 135 8.75 7.40 5.64
N ALA A 136 8.82 6.78 6.82
CA ALA A 136 8.18 7.21 8.05
C ALA A 136 9.07 8.08 8.96
N ASP A 137 10.29 8.44 8.56
CA ASP A 137 11.26 9.20 9.38
C ASP A 137 10.72 10.54 9.90
N PHE A 138 9.67 11.08 9.28
CA PHE A 138 9.03 12.32 9.69
C PHE A 138 7.97 12.17 10.80
N ILE A 139 7.69 10.94 11.22
CA ILE A 139 6.71 10.62 12.25
C ILE A 139 7.46 10.41 13.58
N ASP A 140 7.43 11.42 14.44
CA ASP A 140 8.28 11.49 15.63
C ASP A 140 7.89 10.51 16.76
N ASP A 141 6.68 9.95 16.75
CA ASP A 141 6.16 9.15 17.87
C ASP A 141 6.22 7.63 17.64
N LEU A 142 6.94 7.15 16.63
CA LEU A 142 7.11 5.70 16.38
C LEU A 142 8.05 5.06 17.40
N SER A 143 7.59 3.97 18.03
CA SER A 143 8.42 3.20 18.95
C SER A 143 9.44 2.33 18.21
N VAL A 144 10.45 1.82 18.91
CA VAL A 144 11.42 0.86 18.35
C VAL A 144 10.73 -0.35 17.71
N LYS A 145 9.68 -0.88 18.36
CA LYS A 145 8.90 -1.99 17.82
C LYS A 145 8.09 -1.58 16.58
N ASP A 146 7.59 -0.34 16.53
CA ASP A 146 6.89 0.16 15.36
C ASP A 146 7.85 0.26 14.16
N LEU A 147 9.06 0.79 14.36
CA LEU A 147 10.10 0.88 13.34
C LEU A 147 10.56 -0.51 12.86
N ALA A 148 10.80 -1.46 13.78
CA ALA A 148 11.14 -2.84 13.43
C ALA A 148 10.01 -3.52 12.63
N THR A 149 8.75 -3.19 12.92
CA THR A 149 7.59 -3.70 12.17
C THR A 149 7.55 -3.13 10.74
N LEU A 150 7.86 -1.85 10.55
CA LEU A 150 7.98 -1.23 9.22
C LEU A 150 9.17 -1.80 8.44
N GLU A 151 10.29 -2.05 9.11
CA GLU A 151 11.45 -2.71 8.53
C GLU A 151 11.09 -4.14 8.07
N LEU A 152 10.44 -4.93 8.92
CA LEU A 152 9.96 -6.27 8.56
C LEU A 152 9.04 -6.24 7.33
N LEU A 153 8.06 -5.34 7.29
CA LEU A 153 7.14 -5.18 6.15
C LEU A 153 7.86 -4.76 4.86
N THR A 154 8.99 -4.05 4.95
CA THR A 154 9.82 -3.69 3.79
C THR A 154 10.28 -4.93 3.02
N HIS A 155 10.58 -6.04 3.70
CA HIS A 155 10.96 -7.30 3.03
C HIS A 155 9.80 -7.87 2.19
N PHE A 156 8.57 -7.78 2.66
CA PHE A 156 7.39 -8.26 1.94
C PHE A 156 7.05 -7.41 0.72
N VAL A 157 7.20 -6.08 0.84
CA VAL A 157 7.09 -5.13 -0.27
C VAL A 157 8.15 -5.38 -1.34
N TYR A 158 9.39 -5.64 -0.90
CA TYR A 158 10.53 -5.81 -1.80
C TYR A 158 10.54 -7.17 -2.51
N TRP A 159 10.21 -8.27 -1.84
CA TRP A 159 10.29 -9.59 -2.47
C TRP A 159 9.39 -10.65 -1.83
N ALA A 160 9.30 -10.71 -0.50
CA ALA A 160 8.82 -11.91 0.19
C ALA A 160 7.33 -12.21 -0.03
N GLY A 161 6.52 -11.21 -0.40
CA GLY A 161 5.13 -11.44 -0.80
C GLY A 161 4.92 -11.68 -2.30
N ARG A 162 5.97 -11.62 -3.12
CA ARG A 162 5.92 -11.79 -4.59
C ARG A 162 6.59 -13.08 -5.05
N TYR A 163 7.71 -13.42 -4.44
CA TYR A 163 8.56 -14.54 -4.85
C TYR A 163 9.06 -15.30 -3.62
N PRO A 164 9.20 -16.64 -3.70
CA PRO A 164 9.80 -17.43 -2.63
C PRO A 164 11.33 -17.23 -2.53
N ASP A 165 11.96 -16.68 -3.57
CA ASP A 165 13.40 -16.45 -3.66
C ASP A 165 13.72 -14.94 -3.64
N PRO A 166 14.52 -14.43 -2.67
CA PRO A 166 15.02 -13.06 -2.67
C PRO A 166 16.12 -12.80 -3.72
N GLY A 167 16.49 -13.84 -4.48
CA GLY A 167 17.60 -13.87 -5.42
C GLY A 167 18.93 -14.14 -4.71
N ARG A 168 19.94 -14.53 -5.50
CA ARG A 168 21.26 -14.98 -4.99
C ARG A 168 21.92 -14.03 -3.99
N LYS A 169 21.73 -12.71 -4.14
CA LYS A 169 22.33 -11.69 -3.25
C LYS A 169 21.51 -11.42 -1.99
N GLY A 170 20.30 -11.95 -1.89
CA GLY A 170 19.33 -11.66 -0.85
C GLY A 170 19.03 -12.82 0.10
N ILE A 171 19.72 -13.96 0.00
CA ILE A 171 19.44 -15.15 0.82
C ILE A 171 19.45 -14.84 2.32
N ARG A 172 20.39 -14.00 2.78
CA ARG A 172 20.45 -13.57 4.20
C ARG A 172 19.20 -12.81 4.66
N LYS A 173 18.46 -12.19 3.74
CA LYS A 173 17.22 -11.46 4.05
C LYS A 173 16.09 -12.37 4.54
N HIS A 174 16.17 -13.69 4.30
CA HIS A 174 15.26 -14.66 4.94
C HIS A 174 15.49 -14.68 6.46
N GLU A 175 16.75 -14.76 6.89
CA GLU A 175 17.12 -14.76 8.31
C GLU A 175 16.76 -13.42 8.98
N GLU A 176 16.94 -12.30 8.26
CA GLU A 176 16.60 -10.97 8.77
C GLU A 176 15.10 -10.84 9.13
N ILE A 177 14.18 -11.44 8.35
CA ILE A 177 12.75 -11.46 8.68
C ILE A 177 12.50 -12.19 10.01
N PHE A 178 13.11 -13.38 10.16
CA PHE A 178 12.98 -14.18 11.37
C PHE A 178 13.54 -13.44 12.58
N GLN A 179 14.76 -12.90 12.46
CA GLN A 179 15.42 -12.14 13.51
C GLN A 179 14.59 -10.92 13.95
N LEU A 180 14.16 -10.08 13.01
CA LEU A 180 13.32 -8.91 13.30
C LEU A 180 12.04 -9.31 14.04
N SER A 181 11.38 -10.37 13.58
CA SER A 181 10.14 -10.88 14.17
C SER A 181 10.34 -11.37 15.60
N GLU A 182 11.34 -12.23 15.82
CA GLU A 182 11.56 -12.87 17.13
C GLU A 182 12.11 -11.91 18.17
N GLU A 183 13.12 -11.10 17.82
CA GLU A 183 13.75 -10.16 18.75
C GLU A 183 12.75 -9.11 19.26
N ASN A 184 11.84 -8.67 18.39
CA ASN A 184 10.84 -7.67 18.72
C ASN A 184 9.49 -8.26 19.12
N ARG A 185 9.32 -9.60 19.02
CA ARG A 185 8.05 -10.32 19.23
C ARG A 185 6.90 -9.69 18.43
N ILE A 186 7.11 -9.51 17.13
CA ILE A 186 6.13 -8.89 16.23
C ILE A 186 4.97 -9.86 16.01
N SER A 187 3.76 -9.42 16.32
CA SER A 187 2.52 -10.17 16.08
C SER A 187 1.68 -9.53 14.98
N ALA A 188 0.65 -10.24 14.51
CA ALA A 188 -0.37 -9.67 13.64
C ALA A 188 -1.01 -8.40 14.23
N SER A 189 -1.22 -8.38 15.56
CA SER A 189 -1.76 -7.20 16.24
C SER A 189 -0.83 -5.99 16.15
N ASP A 190 0.49 -6.20 16.23
CA ASP A 190 1.46 -5.12 16.11
C ASP A 190 1.47 -4.55 14.69
N LEU A 191 1.41 -5.42 13.67
CA LEU A 191 1.34 -5.04 12.26
C LEU A 191 0.15 -4.10 11.99
N PHE A 192 -1.05 -4.49 12.41
CA PHE A 192 -2.25 -3.66 12.21
C PHE A 192 -2.25 -2.40 13.07
N ARG A 193 -1.67 -2.44 14.28
CA ARG A 193 -1.53 -1.26 15.13
C ARG A 193 -0.61 -0.22 14.50
N VAL A 194 0.55 -0.64 13.99
CA VAL A 194 1.49 0.23 13.29
C VAL A 194 0.84 0.81 12.04
N ALA A 195 0.14 -0.01 11.26
CA ALA A 195 -0.55 0.48 10.08
C ALA A 195 -1.61 1.55 10.41
N ALA A 196 -2.45 1.30 11.41
CA ALA A 196 -3.44 2.26 11.88
C ALA A 196 -2.81 3.55 12.42
N LYS A 197 -1.70 3.43 13.16
CA LYS A 197 -0.97 4.58 13.69
C LYS A 197 -0.43 5.46 12.56
N VAL A 198 0.33 4.89 11.62
CA VAL A 198 0.86 5.61 10.45
C VAL A 198 -0.26 6.28 9.66
N MET A 199 -1.33 5.56 9.34
CA MET A 199 -2.46 6.11 8.58
C MET A 199 -3.20 7.22 9.33
N SER A 200 -3.19 7.22 10.67
CA SER A 200 -3.85 8.27 11.47
C SER A 200 -3.22 9.65 11.29
N HIS A 201 -1.92 9.72 10.96
CA HIS A 201 -1.23 10.99 10.71
C HIS A 201 -1.73 11.71 9.45
N VAL A 202 -2.38 11.01 8.52
CA VAL A 202 -3.03 11.64 7.36
C VAL A 202 -4.04 12.69 7.81
N LYS A 203 -4.80 12.43 8.89
CA LYS A 203 -5.81 13.38 9.42
C LYS A 203 -5.16 14.65 9.97
N GLN A 204 -3.98 14.53 10.59
CA GLN A 204 -3.24 15.67 11.10
C GLN A 204 -2.73 16.56 9.96
N LEU A 205 -2.30 15.95 8.85
CA LEU A 205 -1.77 16.65 7.68
C LEU A 205 -2.84 17.24 6.76
N ALA A 206 -4.02 16.61 6.67
CA ALA A 206 -5.12 17.07 5.83
C ALA A 206 -5.90 18.26 6.43
N GLY A 207 -5.57 18.69 7.66
CA GLY A 207 -6.25 19.79 8.35
C GLY A 207 -7.67 19.41 8.78
N ALA A 208 -7.78 18.64 9.87
CA ALA A 208 -9.04 18.48 10.60
C ALA A 208 -9.30 19.69 11.52
#